data_AF-A0A918LXZ1-F1
#
_entry.id   AF-A0A918LXZ1-F1
#
_cell.length_a   1.000
_cell.length_b   1.000
_cell.length_c   1.000
_cell.angle_alpha   90.00
_cell.angle_beta   90.00
_cell.angle_gamma   90.00
#
_symmetry.space_group_name_H-M   'P 1'
#
loop_
_entity.id
_entity.type
_entity.pdbx_description
1 polymer ?
#
loop_
_entity_poly.entity_id
_entity_poly.type
_entity_poly.pdbx_seq_one_letter_code
_entity_poly.pdbx_strand_id
1 'polypeptide(L)'
;MRLSEWAHQQGVSYQTAWRWVKDGKMPVPVCQAPSGTWLVDEVAVQPSRRVVAYCRVSSADQKTDLERQVARVVAGANGLGLAVAEVVTEVGSGLGSAASCIGCCATRRRL
;
A
#
# COMPACT_ATOMS: atom_id res chain seq x y z
N MET A 1 -17.35 16.52 -4.79
CA MET A 1 -17.23 17.47 -5.92
C MET A 1 -18.40 17.33 -6.89
N ARG A 2 -18.59 18.24 -7.87
CA ARG A 2 -19.63 18.06 -8.91
C ARG A 2 -19.21 17.00 -9.94
N LEU A 3 -20.17 16.29 -10.53
CA LEU A 3 -19.90 15.29 -11.59
C LEU A 3 -19.11 15.86 -12.78
N SER A 4 -19.36 17.13 -13.14
CA SER A 4 -18.65 17.83 -14.20
C SER A 4 -17.17 18.06 -13.88
N GLU A 5 -16.86 18.40 -12.64
CA GLU A 5 -15.49 18.62 -12.16
C GLU A 5 -14.73 17.29 -12.12
N TRP A 6 -15.39 16.24 -11.61
CA TRP A 6 -14.83 14.90 -11.58
C TRP A 6 -14.52 14.39 -12.99
N ALA A 7 -15.46 14.56 -13.92
CA ALA A 7 -15.27 14.16 -15.31
C ALA A 7 -14.03 14.85 -15.93
N HIS A 8 -13.87 16.16 -15.67
CA HIS A 8 -12.71 16.91 -16.14
C HIS A 8 -11.38 16.39 -15.54
N GLN A 9 -11.34 16.13 -14.23
CA GLN A 9 -10.14 15.62 -13.54
C GLN A 9 -9.74 14.22 -14.03
N GLN A 10 -10.72 13.36 -14.30
CA GLN A 10 -10.46 12.01 -14.82
C GLN A 10 -10.22 11.98 -16.34
N GLY A 11 -10.31 13.13 -17.02
CA GLY A 11 -10.18 13.21 -18.48
C GLY A 11 -11.33 12.55 -19.25
N VAL A 12 -12.50 12.39 -18.62
CA VAL A 12 -13.69 11.76 -19.20
C VAL A 12 -14.71 12.83 -19.59
N SER A 13 -15.45 12.62 -20.68
CA SER A 13 -16.52 13.54 -21.06
C SER A 13 -17.67 13.52 -20.03
N TYR A 14 -18.31 14.66 -19.79
CA TYR A 14 -19.47 14.73 -18.89
C TYR A 14 -20.60 13.78 -19.31
N GLN A 15 -20.83 13.60 -20.62
CA GLN A 15 -21.87 12.69 -21.12
C GLN A 15 -21.56 11.23 -20.75
N THR A 16 -20.30 10.83 -20.84
CA THR A 16 -19.86 9.49 -20.44
C THR A 16 -20.05 9.27 -18.94
N ALA A 17 -19.63 10.24 -18.12
CA ALA A 17 -19.81 10.19 -16.68
C ALA A 17 -21.30 10.13 -16.28
N TRP A 18 -22.15 10.93 -16.93
CA TRP A 18 -23.60 10.91 -16.71
C TRP A 18 -24.25 9.57 -17.06
N ARG A 19 -23.83 8.93 -18.16
CA ARG A 19 -24.27 7.57 -18.51
C ARG A 19 -23.86 6.55 -17.45
N TRP A 20 -22.63 6.62 -16.93
CA TRP A 20 -22.19 5.71 -15.86
C TRP A 20 -22.99 5.85 -14.59
N VAL A 21 -23.34 7.08 -14.21
CA VAL A 21 -24.22 7.35 -13.07
C VAL A 21 -25.61 6.76 -13.29
N LYS A 22 -26.20 6.96 -14.47
CA LYS A 22 -27.50 6.40 -14.86
C LYS A 22 -27.49 4.87 -14.85
N ASP A 23 -26.41 4.26 -15.32
CA ASP A 23 -26.23 2.81 -15.41
C ASP A 23 -25.77 2.18 -14.08
N GLY A 24 -25.49 2.98 -13.05
CA GLY A 24 -24.94 2.50 -11.77
C GLY A 24 -23.53 1.91 -11.89
N LYS A 25 -22.78 2.21 -12.95
CA LYS A 25 -21.42 1.71 -13.23
C LYS A 25 -20.32 2.66 -12.77
N MET A 26 -20.66 3.61 -11.92
CA MET A 26 -19.72 4.61 -11.44
C MET A 26 -18.62 3.91 -10.61
N PRO A 27 -17.33 4.15 -10.90
CA PRO A 27 -16.23 3.56 -10.12
C PRO A 27 -16.09 4.16 -8.72
N VAL A 28 -16.79 5.27 -8.46
CA VAL A 28 -16.76 6.06 -7.23
C VAL A 28 -18.18 6.26 -6.70
N PRO A 29 -18.35 6.37 -5.37
CA PRO A 29 -19.65 6.66 -4.79
C PRO A 29 -20.20 8.00 -5.30
N VAL A 30 -21.46 7.98 -5.75
CA VAL A 30 -22.19 9.17 -6.20
C VAL A 30 -23.49 9.30 -5.44
N CYS A 31 -23.81 10.53 -5.06
CA CYS A 31 -25.06 10.89 -4.42
C CYS A 31 -25.75 12.01 -5.19
N GLN A 32 -27.07 11.91 -5.30
CA GLN A 32 -27.87 12.98 -5.89
C GLN A 32 -28.29 13.95 -4.79
N ALA A 33 -27.93 15.22 -4.95
CA ALA A 33 -28.40 16.27 -4.05
C ALA A 33 -29.92 16.45 -4.21
N PRO A 34 -30.62 16.99 -3.19
CA PRO A 34 -32.05 17.33 -3.30
C PRO A 34 -32.38 18.28 -4.46
N SER A 35 -31.39 19.04 -4.94
CA SER A 35 -31.48 19.92 -6.12
C SER A 35 -31.38 19.19 -7.47
N GLY A 36 -31.19 17.87 -7.47
CA GLY A 36 -31.00 17.05 -8.68
C GLY A 36 -29.56 17.03 -9.22
N THR A 37 -28.61 17.73 -8.58
CA THR A 37 -27.20 17.74 -8.97
C THR A 37 -26.48 16.47 -8.50
N TRP A 38 -25.69 15.86 -9.37
CA TRP A 38 -24.85 14.71 -9.02
C TRP A 38 -23.56 15.15 -8.34
N LEU A 39 -23.35 14.67 -7.12
CA LEU A 39 -22.18 14.87 -6.31
C LEU A 39 -21.37 13.57 -6.29
N VAL A 40 -20.09 13.68 -6.58
CA VAL A 40 -19.13 12.58 -6.43
C VAL A 40 -18.49 12.73 -5.07
N ASP A 41 -18.64 11.71 -4.24
CA ASP A 41 -17.95 11.63 -2.96
C ASP A 41 -16.57 11.03 -3.22
N GLU A 42 -15.55 11.88 -3.24
CA GLU A 42 -14.19 11.38 -3.13
C GLU A 42 -14.03 10.90 -1.69
N VAL A 43 -14.44 9.66 -1.44
CA VAL A 43 -13.64 8.84 -0.54
C VAL A 43 -12.31 8.78 -1.25
N ALA A 44 -11.44 9.74 -0.94
CA ALA A 44 -10.05 9.70 -1.30
C ALA A 44 -9.60 8.32 -0.82
N VAL A 45 -9.49 7.38 -1.75
CA VAL A 45 -8.71 6.19 -1.55
C VAL A 45 -7.31 6.76 -1.47
N GLN A 46 -6.98 7.29 -0.30
CA GLN A 46 -5.63 7.59 0.06
C GLN A 46 -4.94 6.28 -0.22
N PRO A 47 -4.03 6.22 -1.21
CA PRO A 47 -3.22 5.04 -1.34
C PRO A 47 -2.58 4.95 0.02
N SER A 48 -2.96 3.93 0.80
CA SER A 48 -2.30 3.64 2.06
C SER A 48 -0.89 3.31 1.62
N ARG A 49 -0.02 4.33 1.62
CA ARG A 49 1.35 4.24 1.13
C ARG A 49 2.07 3.40 2.16
N ARG A 50 1.93 2.10 2.00
CA ARG A 50 2.46 1.10 2.90
C ARG A 50 3.91 0.94 2.55
N VAL A 51 4.77 1.52 3.38
CA VAL A 51 6.22 1.40 3.24
C VAL A 51 6.62 0.08 3.88
N VAL A 52 7.28 -0.79 3.11
CA VAL A 52 7.80 -2.07 3.59
C VAL A 52 9.31 -2.06 3.45
N ALA A 53 10.02 -2.36 4.54
CA ALA A 53 11.47 -2.50 4.54
C ALA A 53 11.84 -3.96 4.30
N TYR A 54 12.57 -4.25 3.24
CA TYR A 54 13.11 -5.59 2.96
C TYR A 54 14.61 -5.62 3.23
N CYS A 55 15.08 -6.58 4.03
CA CYS A 55 16.48 -6.74 4.37
C CYS A 55 16.88 -8.22 4.21
N ARG A 56 18.02 -8.47 3.55
CA ARG A 56 18.50 -9.83 3.30
C ARG A 56 20.00 -9.96 3.57
N VAL A 57 20.42 -11.09 4.13
CA VAL A 57 21.83 -11.51 4.22
C VAL A 57 22.06 -12.85 3.54
N SER A 58 23.28 -13.06 3.03
CA SER A 58 23.68 -14.26 2.30
C SER A 58 24.30 -15.35 3.18
N SER A 59 24.62 -15.05 4.45
CA SER A 59 25.13 -16.03 5.41
C SER A 59 24.33 -16.01 6.70
N ALA A 60 24.11 -17.19 7.29
CA ALA A 60 23.47 -17.34 8.60
C ALA A 60 24.29 -16.70 9.73
N ASP A 61 25.61 -16.67 9.60
CA ASP A 61 26.52 -16.04 10.57
C ASP A 61 26.35 -14.52 10.63
N GLN A 62 25.73 -13.93 9.59
CA GLN A 62 25.44 -12.50 9.50
C GLN A 62 24.05 -12.13 10.05
N LYS A 63 23.32 -13.07 10.66
CA LYS A 63 22.00 -12.81 11.25
C LYS A 63 22.03 -11.70 12.31
N THR A 64 23.08 -11.63 13.12
CA THR A 64 23.27 -10.58 14.13
C THR A 64 23.51 -9.21 13.48
N ASP A 65 24.09 -9.17 12.27
CA ASP A 65 24.26 -7.94 11.51
C ASP A 65 22.96 -7.53 10.79
N LEU A 66 22.12 -8.49 10.40
CA LEU A 66 20.82 -8.23 9.76
C LEU A 66 19.91 -7.38 10.67
N GLU A 67 19.85 -7.66 11.97
CA GLU A 67 19.06 -6.84 12.92
C GLU A 67 19.55 -5.38 12.96
N ARG A 68 20.88 -5.18 12.90
CA ARG A 68 21.49 -3.84 12.84
C ARG A 68 21.23 -3.14 11.51
N GLN A 69 21.12 -3.87 10.42
CA GLN A 69 20.77 -3.33 9.11
C GLN A 69 19.31 -2.90 9.07
N VAL A 70 18.41 -3.74 9.59
CA VAL A 70 16.98 -3.42 9.73
C VAL A 70 16.78 -2.13 10.54
N ALA A 71 17.43 -2.01 11.70
CA ALA A 71 17.31 -0.82 12.54
C ALA A 71 17.75 0.47 11.79
N ARG A 72 18.83 0.39 11.01
CA ARG A 72 19.32 1.52 10.19
C ARG A 72 18.36 1.88 9.06
N VAL A 73 17.80 0.88 8.37
CA VAL A 73 16.83 1.10 7.29
C VAL A 73 15.55 1.75 7.81
N VAL A 74 15.03 1.26 8.94
CA VAL A 74 13.84 1.84 9.58
C VAL A 74 14.10 3.27 10.05
N ALA A 75 15.23 3.53 10.69
CA ALA A 75 15.60 4.88 11.11
C ALA A 75 15.75 5.84 9.93
N GLY A 76 16.38 5.40 8.83
CA GLY A 76 16.51 6.19 7.62
C GLY A 76 15.17 6.49 6.95
N ALA A 77 14.28 5.50 6.84
CA ALA A 77 12.93 5.68 6.31
C ALA A 77 12.11 6.67 7.16
N ASN A 78 12.17 6.55 8.49
CA ASN A 78 11.52 7.48 9.40
C ASN A 78 12.07 8.91 9.26
N GLY A 79 13.38 9.08 9.06
CA GLY A 79 13.99 10.39 8.79
C GLY A 79 13.52 11.04 7.48
N LEU A 80 13.07 10.24 6.51
CA LEU A 80 12.48 10.70 5.26
C LEU A 80 10.94 10.89 5.34
N GLY A 81 10.34 10.73 6.52
CA GLY A 81 8.89 10.80 6.71
C GLY A 81 8.13 9.58 6.18
N LEU A 82 8.82 8.48 5.90
CA LEU A 82 8.25 7.23 5.42
C LEU A 82 8.01 6.29 6.62
N ALA A 83 6.78 6.24 7.11
CA ALA A 83 6.40 5.33 8.19
C ALA A 83 6.43 3.87 7.72
N VAL A 84 7.41 3.11 8.18
CA VAL A 84 7.56 1.68 7.85
C VAL A 84 6.45 0.87 8.52
N ALA A 85 5.59 0.25 7.72
CA ALA A 85 4.45 -0.54 8.17
C ALA A 85 4.78 -2.03 8.35
N GLU A 86 5.81 -2.53 7.70
CA GLU A 86 6.26 -3.91 7.78
C GLU A 86 7.75 -4.02 7.49
N VAL A 87 8.43 -4.95 8.17
CA VAL A 87 9.81 -5.31 7.88
C VAL A 87 9.83 -6.79 7.50
N VAL A 88 10.44 -7.11 6.36
CA VAL A 88 10.63 -8.47 5.86
C VAL A 88 12.12 -8.78 5.87
N THR A 89 12.51 -9.84 6.57
CA THR A 89 13.90 -10.28 6.67
C THR A 89 14.12 -11.65 6.05
N GLU A 90 15.17 -11.81 5.25
CA GLU A 90 15.54 -13.07 4.62
C GLU A 90 17.01 -13.43 4.91
N VAL A 91 17.28 -14.72 5.12
CA VAL A 91 18.63 -15.27 5.20
C VAL A 91 18.73 -16.37 4.16
N GLY A 92 19.56 -16.18 3.14
CA GLY A 92 19.65 -17.11 2.01
C GLY A 92 21.10 -17.37 1.61
N SER A 93 21.64 -18.52 2.04
CA SER A 93 22.95 -19.04 1.61
C SER A 93 22.85 -19.62 0.20
N GLY A 94 23.59 -19.02 -0.74
CA GLY A 94 23.72 -19.55 -2.09
C GLY A 94 24.35 -20.95 -2.05
N LEU A 95 23.57 -21.95 -2.47
CA LEU A 95 23.96 -23.33 -2.81
C LEU A 95 24.90 -24.05 -1.81
N GLY A 96 24.33 -24.91 -0.96
CA GLY A 96 25.09 -25.89 -0.19
C GLY A 96 24.19 -26.71 0.75
N SER A 97 24.16 -28.01 0.52
CA SER A 97 23.38 -29.05 1.22
C SER A 97 23.37 -28.97 2.74
N ALA A 98 22.20 -28.76 3.35
CA ALA A 98 21.67 -29.44 4.53
C ALA A 98 20.45 -28.68 5.07
N ALA A 99 19.47 -29.42 5.56
CA ALA A 99 18.16 -28.96 5.99
C ALA A 99 18.19 -27.95 7.16
N SER A 100 17.06 -27.26 7.35
CA SER A 100 16.67 -26.35 8.46
C SER A 100 17.10 -24.89 8.27
N CYS A 101 16.28 -23.84 8.44
CA CYS A 101 15.07 -23.67 9.23
C CYS A 101 14.08 -22.73 8.51
N ILE A 102 12.94 -23.29 8.07
CA ILE A 102 11.69 -22.52 7.97
C ILE A 102 11.19 -22.40 9.41
N GLY A 103 11.62 -21.36 10.13
CA GLY A 103 11.31 -21.29 11.55
C GLY A 103 11.74 -19.99 12.22
N CYS A 104 11.26 -18.84 11.76
CA CYS A 104 11.18 -17.64 12.61
C CYS A 104 10.26 -16.53 12.08
N CYS A 105 9.24 -16.86 11.29
CA CYS A 105 8.23 -15.89 10.83
C CYS A 105 6.85 -16.38 11.27
N ALA A 106 6.46 -16.09 12.52
CA ALA A 106 5.06 -15.91 12.96
C ALA A 106 4.96 -15.91 14.49
N THR A 107 5.63 -15.00 15.20
CA THR A 107 5.20 -14.69 16.57
C THR A 107 4.14 -13.59 16.51
N ARG A 108 2.90 -14.05 16.34
CA ARG A 108 1.64 -13.45 16.80
C ARG A 108 1.60 -11.91 16.86
N ARG A 109 0.97 -11.31 15.84
CA ARG A 109 -0.04 -10.27 16.09
C ARG A 109 -1.10 -10.87 17.02
N ARG A 110 -1.23 -10.33 18.23
CA ARG A 110 -2.52 -10.29 18.94
C ARG A 110 -3.05 -8.88 18.82
N LEU A 111 -4.10 -8.72 18.02
CA LEU A 111 -5.30 -8.02 18.49
C LEU A 111 -6.13 -9.05 19.25
#